data_AF-A0A435GIF7-F1
#
_entry.id   AF-A0A435GIF7-F1
#
_cell.length_a   1.000
_cell.length_b   1.000
_cell.length_c   1.000
_cell.angle_alpha   90.00
_cell.angle_beta   90.00
_cell.angle_gamma   90.00
#
_symmetry.space_group_name_H-M   'P 1'
#
loop_
_entity.id
_entity.type
_entity.pdbx_description
1 polymer ?
#
loop_
_entity_poly.entity_id
_entity_poly.type
_entity_poly.pdbx_seq_one_letter_code
_entity_poly.pdbx_strand_id
1 'polypeptide(L)'
;LLSCLHGTKHLIIGNNDGVVTLGASAWASVQHYKELTVEGSFLVLCHYPFRTWNQIGKKSINLHGHSHGRLKPMTRQHDVGVDAWDFRPVTFAAIQARRRRG
;
A
#
# COMPACT_ATOMS: atom_id res chain seq x y z
N LEU A 1 -4.43 -1.88 -21.07
CA LEU A 1 -3.22 -1.51 -20.29
C LEU A 1 -3.09 -2.35 -19.02
N LEU A 2 -4.00 -2.26 -18.04
CA LEU A 2 -3.90 -3.05 -16.80
C LEU A 2 -3.80 -4.56 -17.06
N SER A 3 -4.59 -5.10 -17.99
CA SER A 3 -4.57 -6.52 -18.37
C SER A 3 -3.27 -6.97 -19.07
N CYS A 4 -2.49 -6.04 -19.61
CA CYS A 4 -1.26 -6.33 -20.35
C CYS A 4 -0.03 -6.45 -19.44
N LEU A 5 -0.14 -6.02 -18.18
CA LEU A 5 0.94 -6.16 -17.21
C LEU A 5 0.99 -7.61 -16.69
N HIS A 6 2.18 -8.17 -16.56
CA HIS A 6 2.35 -9.50 -15.97
C HIS A 6 2.10 -9.49 -14.45
N GLY A 7 1.73 -10.65 -13.90
CA GLY A 7 1.52 -10.85 -12.47
C GLY A 7 0.10 -10.57 -11.96
N THR A 8 -0.11 -10.90 -10.69
CA THR A 8 -1.39 -10.78 -9.97
C THR A 8 -1.55 -9.39 -9.40
N LYS A 9 -2.71 -8.78 -9.65
CA LYS A 9 -2.97 -7.37 -9.30
C LYS A 9 -4.09 -7.30 -8.30
N HIS A 10 -3.87 -6.59 -7.21
CA HIS A 10 -4.87 -6.40 -6.17
C HIS A 10 -5.10 -4.91 -5.98
N LEU A 11 -6.36 -4.48 -5.93
CA LEU A 11 -6.73 -3.10 -5.68
C LEU A 11 -7.11 -2.91 -4.21
N ILE A 12 -6.44 -1.96 -3.56
CA ILE A 12 -6.90 -1.38 -2.30
C ILE A 12 -7.66 -0.10 -2.63
N ILE A 13 -8.97 -0.12 -2.41
CA ILE A 13 -9.89 0.93 -2.88
C ILE A 13 -9.61 2.25 -2.18
N GLY A 14 -9.35 3.29 -2.98
CA GLY A 14 -9.27 4.67 -2.57
C GLY A 14 -10.52 5.50 -2.89
N ASN A 15 -10.56 6.72 -2.37
CA ASN A 15 -11.73 7.61 -2.48
C ASN A 15 -12.01 8.11 -3.90
N ASN A 16 -11.03 8.03 -4.79
CA ASN A 16 -11.15 8.47 -6.18
C ASN A 16 -11.39 7.31 -7.15
N ASP A 17 -11.51 6.07 -6.66
CA ASP A 17 -11.76 4.90 -7.51
C ASP A 17 -13.24 4.84 -7.91
N GLY A 18 -13.51 5.18 -9.18
CA GLY A 18 -14.85 5.09 -9.76
C GLY A 18 -15.20 3.69 -10.26
N VAL A 19 -16.46 3.52 -10.68
CA VAL A 19 -17.05 2.24 -11.16
C VAL A 19 -16.18 1.53 -12.20
N VAL A 20 -15.56 2.29 -13.12
CA VAL A 20 -14.68 1.73 -14.17
C VAL A 20 -13.44 1.07 -13.58
N THR A 21 -12.80 1.70 -12.59
CA THR A 21 -11.60 1.16 -11.93
C THR A 21 -11.95 -0.06 -11.10
N LEU A 22 -13.05 0.00 -10.35
CA LEU A 22 -13.51 -1.07 -9.47
C LEU A 22 -13.95 -2.32 -10.26
N GLY A 23 -14.58 -2.11 -11.43
CA GLY A 23 -15.08 -3.20 -12.28
C GLY A 23 -14.06 -3.78 -13.26
N ALA A 24 -12.81 -3.32 -13.25
CA ALA A 24 -11.81 -3.81 -14.20
C ALA A 24 -11.45 -5.28 -13.93
N SER A 25 -11.69 -6.15 -14.92
CA SER A 25 -11.48 -7.61 -14.80
C SER A 25 -10.04 -8.05 -14.60
N ALA A 26 -9.07 -7.14 -14.75
CA ALA A 26 -7.66 -7.43 -14.54
C ALA A 26 -7.25 -7.45 -13.05
N TRP A 27 -8.14 -7.07 -12.14
CA TRP A 27 -7.92 -7.21 -10.69
C TRP A 27 -8.24 -8.63 -10.24
N ALA A 28 -7.31 -9.24 -9.52
CA ALA A 28 -7.53 -10.51 -8.82
C ALA A 28 -8.30 -10.31 -7.51
N SER A 29 -8.23 -9.13 -6.89
CA SER A 29 -9.12 -8.75 -5.79
C SER A 29 -9.27 -7.23 -5.69
N VAL A 30 -10.41 -6.79 -5.16
CA VAL A 30 -10.75 -5.38 -4.96
C VAL A 30 -11.36 -5.25 -3.55
N GLN A 31 -10.75 -4.45 -2.67
CA GLN A 31 -11.14 -4.37 -1.27
C GLN A 31 -10.60 -3.10 -0.60
N HIS A 32 -11.23 -2.63 0.49
CA HIS A 32 -10.72 -1.46 1.23
C HIS A 32 -9.54 -1.77 2.15
N TYR A 33 -9.45 -3.02 2.60
CA TYR A 33 -8.51 -3.48 3.61
C TYR A 33 -7.95 -4.84 3.24
N LYS A 34 -6.64 -5.03 3.44
CA LYS A 34 -6.01 -6.35 3.26
C LYS A 34 -4.89 -6.55 4.26
N GLU A 35 -4.87 -7.74 4.85
CA GLU A 35 -3.73 -8.22 5.61
C GLU A 35 -3.04 -9.33 4.81
N LEU A 36 -1.71 -9.31 4.78
CA LEU A 36 -0.93 -10.39 4.20
C LEU A 36 0.48 -10.43 4.80
N THR A 37 1.12 -11.59 4.70
CA THR A 37 2.53 -11.75 5.08
C THR A 37 3.39 -11.81 3.82
N VAL A 38 4.40 -10.94 3.73
CA VAL A 38 5.37 -10.90 2.64
C VAL A 38 6.76 -10.94 3.25
N GLU A 39 7.59 -11.91 2.83
CA GLU A 39 8.98 -12.04 3.31
C GLU A 39 9.10 -12.00 4.85
N GLY A 40 8.17 -12.69 5.53
CA GLY A 40 8.10 -12.75 7.00
C GLY A 40 7.58 -11.47 7.69
N SER A 41 7.19 -10.45 6.93
CA SER A 41 6.61 -9.21 7.45
C SER A 41 5.09 -9.19 7.31
N PHE A 42 4.39 -8.95 8.42
CA PHE A 42 2.93 -8.79 8.41
C PHE A 42 2.55 -7.38 7.95
N LEU A 43 1.81 -7.29 6.86
CA LEU A 43 1.41 -6.04 6.22
C LEU A 43 -0.07 -5.78 6.42
N VAL A 44 -0.41 -4.55 6.76
CA VAL A 44 -1.76 -4.02 6.84
C VAL A 44 -1.92 -2.94 5.77
N LEU A 45 -2.69 -3.26 4.72
CA LEU A 45 -2.93 -2.39 3.58
C LEU A 45 -4.29 -1.68 3.71
N CYS A 46 -4.29 -0.36 3.51
CA CYS A 46 -5.50 0.46 3.40
C CYS A 46 -5.17 1.71 2.59
N HIS A 47 -6.14 2.31 1.88
CA HIS A 47 -5.88 3.60 1.22
C HIS A 47 -5.56 4.71 2.22
N TYR A 48 -6.26 4.72 3.35
CA TYR A 48 -6.09 5.73 4.38
C TYR A 48 -5.01 5.34 5.40
N PRO A 49 -4.20 6.31 5.87
CA PRO A 49 -3.22 6.09 6.93
C PRO A 49 -3.92 5.82 8.25
N PHE A 50 -3.49 4.77 8.95
CA PHE A 50 -4.03 4.42 10.25
C PHE A 50 -3.23 5.03 11.39
N ARG A 51 -3.91 5.54 12.41
CA ARG A 51 -3.24 5.95 13.66
C ARG A 51 -2.78 4.75 14.49
N THR A 52 -3.53 3.66 14.44
CA THR A 52 -3.21 2.37 15.04
C THR A 52 -3.70 1.26 14.10
N TRP A 53 -2.98 0.14 14.04
CA TRP A 53 -3.35 -0.98 13.18
C TRP A 53 -3.03 -2.32 13.85
N ASN A 54 -3.56 -3.39 13.26
CA ASN A 54 -3.40 -4.74 13.78
C ASN A 54 -1.92 -5.12 13.93
N GLN A 55 -1.57 -5.73 15.06
CA GLN A 55 -0.22 -6.19 15.36
C GLN A 55 0.90 -5.13 15.37
N ILE A 56 0.56 -3.85 15.56
CA ILE A 56 1.56 -2.76 15.63
C ILE A 56 2.66 -3.02 16.67
N GLY A 57 2.31 -3.61 17.82
CA GLY A 57 3.27 -4.03 18.86
C GLY A 57 4.16 -5.20 18.44
N LYS A 58 3.73 -6.01 17.47
CA LYS A 58 4.44 -7.18 16.93
C LYS A 58 5.18 -6.89 15.62
N LYS A 59 5.51 -5.62 15.37
CA LYS A 59 6.29 -5.17 14.19
C LYS A 59 5.59 -5.36 12.84
N SER A 60 4.26 -5.36 12.81
CA SER A 60 3.54 -5.20 11.55
C SER A 60 3.79 -3.84 10.91
N ILE A 61 3.55 -3.77 9.60
CA ILE A 61 3.78 -2.60 8.77
C ILE A 61 2.44 -2.14 8.19
N ASN A 62 2.10 -0.86 8.33
CA ASN A 62 0.98 -0.26 7.62
C ASN A 62 1.47 0.38 6.32
N LEU A 63 0.93 -0.05 5.19
CA LEU A 63 1.13 0.60 3.90
C LEU A 63 -0.16 1.33 3.52
N HIS A 64 -0.03 2.61 3.22
CA HIS A 64 -1.15 3.46 2.84
C HIS A 64 -0.84 4.36 1.66
N GLY A 65 -1.86 4.99 1.11
CA GLY A 65 -1.72 6.08 0.15
C GLY A 65 -2.29 7.36 0.74
N HIS A 66 -3.01 8.11 -0.10
CA HIS A 66 -3.85 9.27 0.23
C HIS A 66 -3.12 10.53 0.75
N SER A 67 -2.01 10.40 1.49
CA SER A 67 -1.36 11.55 2.12
C SER A 67 -0.46 12.36 1.21
N HIS A 68 -0.11 11.88 0.02
CA HIS A 68 0.82 12.54 -0.91
C HIS A 68 2.15 12.94 -0.23
N GLY A 69 2.65 12.12 0.71
CA GLY A 69 3.87 12.39 1.48
C GLY A 69 3.76 13.52 2.52
N ARG A 70 2.56 14.06 2.78
CA ARG A 70 2.37 15.23 3.68
C ARG A 70 2.22 14.88 5.15
N LEU A 71 2.06 13.61 5.50
CA LEU A 71 1.91 13.20 6.90
C LEU A 71 3.26 13.08 7.59
N LYS A 72 3.26 13.38 8.90
CA LYS A 72 4.43 13.14 9.76
C LYS A 72 4.77 11.64 9.73
N PRO A 73 6.03 11.27 9.47
CA PRO A 73 6.42 9.87 9.48
C PRO A 73 6.12 9.21 10.83
N MET A 74 5.59 8.00 10.78
CA MET A 74 5.35 7.17 11.95
C MET A 74 6.06 5.82 11.77
N THR A 75 6.57 5.26 12.86
CA THR A 75 7.33 4.01 12.85
C THR A 75 6.51 2.88 12.21
N ARG A 76 7.04 2.28 11.13
CA ARG A 76 6.42 1.18 10.36
C ARG A 76 5.10 1.55 9.67
N GLN A 77 4.86 2.84 9.46
CA GLN A 77 3.82 3.34 8.57
C GLN A 77 4.48 3.96 7.33
N HIS A 78 4.05 3.56 6.14
CA HIS A 78 4.63 4.03 4.89
C HIS A 78 3.57 4.45 3.87
N ASP A 79 3.76 5.65 3.33
CA ASP A 79 3.05 6.12 2.15
C ASP A 79 3.66 5.45 0.90
N VAL A 80 2.86 4.63 0.23
CA VAL A 80 3.17 3.96 -1.04
C VAL A 80 2.48 4.63 -2.23
N GLY A 81 1.86 5.80 -2.02
CA GLY A 81 1.32 6.63 -3.09
C GLY A 81 2.41 7.08 -4.04
N VAL A 82 2.12 7.04 -5.35
CA VAL A 82 3.10 7.26 -6.42
C VAL A 82 3.79 8.63 -6.35
N ASP A 83 3.13 9.64 -5.79
CA ASP A 83 3.69 10.98 -5.57
C ASP A 83 4.92 10.96 -4.64
N ALA A 84 4.99 9.99 -3.71
CA ALA A 84 6.12 9.82 -2.80
C ALA A 84 7.28 8.99 -3.39
N TRP A 85 7.14 8.52 -4.64
CA TRP A 85 8.02 7.56 -5.31
C TRP A 85 8.25 7.87 -6.80
N ASP A 86 8.36 9.15 -7.17
CA ASP A 86 8.68 9.61 -8.53
C ASP A 86 7.75 9.03 -9.62
N PHE A 87 6.47 8.84 -9.28
CA PHE A 87 5.45 8.24 -10.15
C PHE A 87 5.77 6.81 -10.60
N ARG A 88 6.50 6.06 -9.77
CA ARG A 88 6.90 4.66 -10.05
C ARG A 88 6.35 3.70 -9.00
N PRO A 89 6.06 2.44 -9.38
CA PRO A 89 5.76 1.40 -8.41
C PRO A 89 6.98 1.14 -7.52
N VAL A 90 6.74 0.92 -6.23
CA VAL A 90 7.78 0.64 -5.24
C VAL A 90 7.74 -0.84 -4.83
N THR A 91 8.92 -1.45 -4.70
CA THR A 91 9.04 -2.83 -4.21
C THR A 91 9.03 -2.87 -2.69
N PHE A 92 8.65 -4.01 -2.12
CA PHE A 92 8.66 -4.19 -0.67
C PHE A 92 10.06 -3.98 -0.06
N ALA A 93 11.11 -4.49 -0.71
CA ALA A 93 12.49 -4.26 -0.30
C ALA A 93 12.88 -2.76 -0.26
N ALA A 94 12.42 -1.96 -1.22
CA ALA A 94 12.67 -0.52 -1.23
C ALA A 94 11.98 0.22 -0.08
N ILE A 95 10.74 -0.17 0.25
CA ILE A 95 10.01 0.33 1.43
C ILE A 95 10.81 0.02 2.71
N GLN A 96 11.28 -1.23 2.84
CA GLN A 96 12.07 -1.65 4.00
C GLN A 96 13.43 -0.93 4.08
N ALA A 97 14.08 -0.65 2.95
CA ALA A 97 15.36 0.06 2.92
C ALA A 97 15.23 1.52 3.39
N ARG A 98 14.11 2.20 3.08
CA ARG A 98 13.83 3.58 3.54
C ARG A 98 13.75 3.67 5.07
N ARG A 99 13.45 2.57 5.76
CA ARG A 99 13.47 2.45 7.24
C ARG A 99 14.84 2.76 7.86
N ARG A 100 15.94 2.54 7.13
CA ARG A 100 17.31 2.61 7.70
C ARG A 100 17.92 4.02 7.69
N ARG A 101 17.22 5.03 7.14
CA ARG A 101 17.72 6.40 6.97
C ARG A 101 17.08 7.42 7.93
N GLY A 102 16.41 6.96 8.98
CA GLY A 102 15.81 7.82 10.01
C GLY A 102 16.30 7.45 11.40
#